data_AF-A0A924XKJ6-F1
#
_entry.id   AF-A0A924XKJ6-F1
#
_cell.length_a   1.000
_cell.length_b   1.000
_cell.length_c   1.000
_cell.angle_alpha   90.00
_cell.angle_beta   90.00
_cell.angle_gamma   90.00
#
_symmetry.space_group_name_H-M   'P 1'
#
loop_
_entity.id
_entity.type
_entity.pdbx_description
1 polymer ?
#
loop_
_entity_poly.entity_id
_entity_poly.type
_entity_poly.pdbx_seq_one_letter_code
_entity_poly.pdbx_strand_id
1 'polypeptide(L)'
;MRNLPVGNGSLLVTFDEFYQIRDVYFPHVGKENHTEGHAFRFGVWVDNEFSWVSGNDWERDLRYLPETLVTSVSLKNKKLGVEIVCHDTVDSYETLFLRQLNVTNLAEREREIRIFLHHDFYISETEVGDTAFFDPETSALIHYKANRYFLANSEPPCAMFATGRKGLPDKQGTWREAESGWLSGAAITEGAVDSTMGICLKIGVNQTEQAFYWLAAGTSYKEVERLNSLVKDQSASKIIVNTKNYWQSWVNKNGTDFADLSPEIIDLFKRSLLIIRTQTDNGGAILAANDSDVTV
;
A
#
# COMPACT_ATOMS: atom_id res chain seq x y z
N MET A 1 7.13 -10.70 -11.91
CA MET A 1 7.50 -11.30 -10.59
C MET A 1 7.13 -10.31 -9.49
N ARG A 2 6.38 -10.75 -8.47
CA ARG A 2 5.99 -9.93 -7.31
C ARG A 2 6.94 -10.19 -6.16
N ASN A 3 7.58 -9.13 -5.64
CA ASN A 3 8.71 -9.28 -4.72
C ASN A 3 8.32 -9.28 -3.23
N LEU A 4 7.23 -8.62 -2.85
CA LEU A 4 6.86 -8.41 -1.43
C LEU A 4 5.37 -8.64 -1.12
N PRO A 5 4.79 -9.83 -1.32
CA PRO A 5 3.40 -10.07 -0.91
C PRO A 5 3.19 -9.88 0.60
N VAL A 6 2.10 -9.21 0.97
CA VAL A 6 1.60 -9.13 2.35
C VAL A 6 0.13 -9.50 2.36
N GLY A 7 -0.29 -10.40 3.25
CA GLY A 7 -1.67 -10.87 3.27
C GLY A 7 -1.97 -11.77 4.45
N ASN A 8 -3.27 -11.91 4.74
CA ASN A 8 -3.77 -12.66 5.89
C ASN A 8 -4.71 -13.82 5.52
N GLY A 9 -4.85 -14.11 4.22
CA GLY A 9 -5.76 -15.14 3.70
C GLY A 9 -7.15 -14.63 3.30
N SER A 10 -7.45 -13.34 3.48
CA SER A 10 -8.68 -12.69 3.00
C SER A 10 -8.39 -11.41 2.22
N LEU A 11 -7.31 -10.70 2.57
CA LEU A 11 -6.72 -9.63 1.77
C LEU A 11 -5.27 -10.01 1.44
N LEU A 12 -4.89 -9.82 0.18
CA LEU A 12 -3.51 -9.93 -0.29
C LEU A 12 -3.16 -8.70 -1.12
N VAL A 13 -2.03 -8.08 -0.80
CA VAL A 13 -1.46 -6.95 -1.54
C VAL A 13 -0.04 -7.33 -1.99
N THR A 14 0.27 -7.10 -3.26
CA THR A 14 1.58 -7.44 -3.84
C THR A 14 2.27 -6.22 -4.44
N PHE A 15 3.60 -6.25 -4.46
CA PHE A 15 4.43 -5.17 -5.01
C PHE A 15 5.37 -5.69 -6.10
N ASP A 16 5.70 -4.85 -7.07
CA ASP A 16 6.80 -5.09 -8.01
C ASP A 16 8.18 -4.68 -7.46
N GLU A 17 9.20 -4.83 -8.29
CA GLU A 17 10.58 -4.37 -8.03
C GLU A 17 10.74 -2.85 -7.92
N PHE A 18 9.77 -2.10 -8.43
CA PHE A 18 9.73 -0.64 -8.36
C PHE A 18 8.96 -0.12 -7.14
N TYR A 19 8.53 -1.04 -6.26
CA TYR A 19 7.78 -0.77 -5.04
C TYR A 19 6.41 -0.11 -5.28
N GLN A 20 5.77 -0.46 -6.39
CA GLN A 20 4.39 -0.10 -6.68
C GLN A 20 3.48 -1.24 -6.24
N ILE A 21 2.30 -0.93 -5.67
CA ILE A 21 1.28 -1.98 -5.48
C ILE A 21 0.80 -2.38 -6.88
N ARG A 22 0.76 -3.68 -7.12
CA ARG A 22 0.39 -4.23 -8.43
C ARG A 22 -0.83 -5.10 -8.38
N ASP A 23 -1.03 -5.89 -7.33
CA ASP A 23 -2.24 -6.68 -7.15
C ASP A 23 -2.86 -6.42 -5.78
N VAL A 24 -4.19 -6.36 -5.76
CA VAL A 24 -5.01 -6.33 -4.55
C VAL A 24 -6.09 -7.39 -4.70
N TYR A 25 -5.97 -8.49 -3.97
CA TYR A 25 -6.95 -9.58 -3.99
C TYR A 25 -7.85 -9.53 -2.75
N PHE A 26 -9.15 -9.55 -2.98
CA PHE A 26 -10.20 -9.53 -1.96
C PHE A 26 -11.51 -10.08 -2.56
N PRO A 27 -12.41 -10.74 -1.83
CA PRO A 27 -12.27 -11.24 -0.45
C PRO A 27 -11.50 -12.57 -0.37
N HIS A 28 -11.07 -13.09 -1.52
CA HIS A 28 -10.31 -14.33 -1.60
C HIS A 28 -8.97 -14.12 -2.27
N VAL A 29 -7.94 -14.72 -1.70
CA VAL A 29 -6.58 -14.66 -2.23
C VAL A 29 -6.55 -15.33 -3.60
N GLY A 30 -6.12 -14.60 -4.64
CA GLY A 30 -5.91 -15.11 -6.00
C GLY A 30 -7.16 -15.32 -6.85
N LYS A 31 -8.34 -14.85 -6.41
CA LYS A 31 -9.57 -14.98 -7.20
C LYS A 31 -9.95 -13.69 -7.94
N GLU A 32 -10.17 -12.60 -7.22
CA GLU A 32 -10.56 -11.31 -7.80
C GLU A 32 -9.39 -10.33 -7.66
N ASN A 33 -8.69 -10.00 -8.75
CA ASN A 33 -7.64 -8.98 -8.72
C ASN A 33 -8.22 -7.58 -9.00
N HIS A 34 -8.31 -6.74 -7.97
CA HIS A 34 -8.93 -5.42 -8.06
C HIS A 34 -8.06 -4.33 -8.71
N THR A 35 -6.91 -4.69 -9.25
CA THR A 35 -6.05 -3.79 -10.02
C THR A 35 -5.81 -4.30 -11.44
N GLU A 36 -6.15 -5.56 -11.76
CA GLU A 36 -5.71 -6.25 -12.99
C GLU A 36 -4.21 -6.09 -13.28
N GLY A 37 -3.38 -6.05 -12.23
CA GLY A 37 -1.96 -5.81 -12.37
C GLY A 37 -1.60 -4.37 -12.69
N HIS A 38 -2.52 -3.39 -12.76
CA HIS A 38 -2.18 -1.99 -12.95
C HIS A 38 -1.50 -1.39 -11.72
N ALA A 39 -0.52 -0.50 -11.94
CA ALA A 39 0.29 0.06 -10.86
C ALA A 39 -0.45 1.14 -10.09
N PHE A 40 -0.52 0.97 -8.78
CA PHE A 40 -0.74 2.05 -7.83
C PHE A 40 0.58 2.77 -7.62
N ARG A 41 0.62 4.03 -8.03
CA ARG A 41 1.87 4.80 -8.06
C ARG A 41 2.13 5.46 -6.70
N PHE A 42 3.41 5.59 -6.36
CA PHE A 42 3.90 6.28 -5.17
C PHE A 42 4.88 7.37 -5.61
N GLY A 43 4.55 8.64 -5.35
CA GLY A 43 5.33 9.80 -5.77
C GLY A 43 5.70 10.71 -4.61
N VAL A 44 6.75 11.51 -4.83
CA VAL A 44 7.25 12.50 -3.87
C VAL A 44 7.42 13.83 -4.58
N TRP A 45 6.95 14.90 -3.96
CA TRP A 45 7.19 16.27 -4.39
C TRP A 45 7.91 17.04 -3.29
N VAL A 46 8.91 17.82 -3.66
CA VAL A 46 9.65 18.73 -2.77
C VAL A 46 10.28 19.83 -3.61
N ASP A 47 10.24 21.08 -3.11
CA ASP A 47 10.93 22.23 -3.74
C ASP A 47 10.60 22.44 -5.24
N ASN A 48 9.34 22.25 -5.65
CA ASN A 48 8.87 22.31 -7.06
C ASN A 48 9.41 21.20 -7.97
N GLU A 49 10.02 20.16 -7.42
CA GLU A 49 10.40 18.96 -8.15
C GLU A 49 9.52 17.78 -7.73
N PHE A 50 9.12 16.97 -8.72
CA PHE A 50 8.37 15.74 -8.51
C PHE A 50 9.18 14.54 -8.98
N SER A 51 9.08 13.42 -8.27
CA SER A 51 9.62 12.13 -8.72
C SER A 51 8.73 10.97 -8.31
N TRP A 52 8.44 10.07 -9.25
CA TRP A 52 7.86 8.77 -8.95
C TRP A 52 8.91 7.87 -8.30
N VAL A 53 8.54 7.17 -7.22
CA VAL A 53 9.40 6.19 -6.55
C VAL A 53 9.82 5.08 -7.49
N SER A 54 9.12 4.82 -8.60
CA SER A 54 9.52 3.87 -9.65
C SER A 54 10.58 4.39 -10.64
N GLY A 55 10.96 5.68 -10.57
CA GLY A 55 11.96 6.28 -11.46
C GLY A 55 13.41 5.92 -11.12
N ASN A 56 14.32 5.98 -12.10
CA ASN A 56 15.71 5.53 -11.93
C ASN A 56 16.55 6.31 -10.90
N ASP A 57 16.09 7.50 -10.49
CA ASP A 57 16.77 8.33 -9.48
C ASP A 57 16.62 7.79 -8.04
N TRP A 58 15.83 6.74 -7.84
CA TRP A 58 15.60 6.11 -6.55
C TRP A 58 16.44 4.85 -6.36
N GLU A 59 17.28 4.85 -5.33
CA GLU A 59 17.87 3.65 -4.75
C GLU A 59 16.80 2.93 -3.91
N ARG A 60 16.60 1.63 -4.14
CA ARG A 60 15.55 0.85 -3.46
C ARG A 60 16.15 -0.42 -2.84
N ASP A 61 15.79 -0.68 -1.59
CA ASP A 61 16.09 -1.94 -0.90
C ASP A 61 14.79 -2.51 -0.36
N LEU A 62 14.29 -3.58 -0.98
CA LEU A 62 12.98 -4.17 -0.74
C LEU A 62 13.14 -5.42 0.11
N ARG A 63 12.83 -5.32 1.40
CA ARG A 63 12.92 -6.42 2.35
C ARG A 63 11.67 -6.52 3.21
N TYR A 64 11.68 -7.54 4.05
CA TYR A 64 10.81 -7.62 5.20
C TYR A 64 11.60 -7.45 6.49
N LEU A 65 10.92 -7.03 7.55
CA LEU A 65 11.46 -7.20 8.89
C LEU A 65 11.66 -8.70 9.21
N PRO A 66 12.58 -9.05 10.11
CA PRO A 66 12.83 -10.44 10.48
C PRO A 66 11.59 -11.13 11.03
N GLU A 67 11.35 -12.35 10.54
CA GLU A 67 10.30 -13.27 11.02
C GLU A 67 8.88 -12.70 10.99
N THR A 68 8.57 -11.84 10.02
CA THR A 68 7.23 -11.23 9.89
C THR A 68 6.85 -10.91 8.44
N LEU A 69 5.54 -10.79 8.19
CA LEU A 69 4.94 -10.21 6.97
C LEU A 69 4.72 -8.69 7.11
N VAL A 70 5.70 -8.02 7.70
CA VAL A 70 5.81 -6.55 7.69
C VAL A 70 7.03 -6.20 6.85
N THR A 71 6.86 -5.36 5.84
CA THR A 71 7.96 -4.96 4.96
C THR A 71 8.94 -4.03 5.71
N SER A 72 10.15 -3.87 5.17
CA SER A 72 11.12 -2.87 5.57
C SER A 72 11.79 -2.37 4.29
N VAL A 73 11.15 -1.42 3.63
CA VAL A 73 11.59 -0.90 2.34
C VAL A 73 12.30 0.43 2.53
N SER A 74 13.54 0.52 2.08
CA SER A 74 14.29 1.78 2.04
C SER A 74 14.26 2.37 0.63
N LEU A 75 13.90 3.65 0.55
CA LEU A 75 13.84 4.42 -0.69
C LEU A 75 14.69 5.68 -0.51
N LYS A 76 15.67 5.88 -1.36
CA LYS A 76 16.56 7.05 -1.27
C LYS A 76 16.70 7.76 -2.61
N ASN A 77 16.43 9.06 -2.62
CA ASN A 77 16.64 9.92 -3.76
C ASN A 77 17.61 11.04 -3.41
N LYS A 78 18.84 10.93 -3.93
CA LYS A 78 19.91 11.91 -3.67
C LYS A 78 19.63 13.27 -4.29
N LYS A 79 18.98 13.30 -5.46
CA LYS A 79 18.65 14.55 -6.17
C LYS A 79 17.61 15.37 -5.40
N LEU A 80 16.54 14.72 -4.96
CA LEU A 80 15.52 15.35 -4.11
C LEU A 80 16.02 15.57 -2.67
N GLY A 81 17.06 14.85 -2.24
CA GLY A 81 17.55 14.87 -0.87
C GLY A 81 16.54 14.28 0.10
N VAL A 82 15.85 13.19 -0.27
CA VAL A 82 14.82 12.54 0.53
C VAL A 82 15.15 11.07 0.72
N GLU A 83 14.94 10.58 1.94
CA GLU A 83 14.97 9.15 2.26
C GLU A 83 13.65 8.77 2.92
N ILE A 84 13.11 7.61 2.57
CA ILE A 84 11.85 7.10 3.11
C ILE A 84 12.05 5.65 3.52
N VAL A 85 11.74 5.33 4.77
CA VAL A 85 11.64 3.94 5.24
C VAL A 85 10.16 3.59 5.40
N CYS A 86 9.73 2.59 4.66
CA CYS A 86 8.35 2.13 4.64
C CYS A 86 8.19 0.78 5.35
N HIS A 87 7.12 0.65 6.13
CA HIS A 87 6.67 -0.61 6.70
C HIS A 87 5.22 -0.86 6.28
N ASP A 88 5.02 -1.82 5.39
CA ASP A 88 3.73 -2.24 4.88
C ASP A 88 3.31 -3.57 5.48
N THR A 89 2.02 -3.74 5.73
CA THR A 89 1.46 -5.02 6.13
C THR A 89 -0.03 -5.09 5.85
N VAL A 90 -0.59 -6.29 5.89
CA VAL A 90 -2.03 -6.52 6.03
C VAL A 90 -2.26 -6.98 7.46
N ASP A 91 -3.24 -6.38 8.14
CA ASP A 91 -3.60 -6.76 9.51
C ASP A 91 -3.82 -8.27 9.63
N SER A 92 -3.42 -8.85 10.76
CA SER A 92 -3.49 -10.29 10.99
C SER A 92 -4.88 -10.93 10.83
N TYR A 93 -5.96 -10.17 11.00
CA TYR A 93 -7.35 -10.67 10.92
C TYR A 93 -8.27 -9.82 10.04
N GLU A 94 -8.07 -8.50 10.04
CA GLU A 94 -8.93 -7.55 9.34
C GLU A 94 -8.48 -7.36 7.89
N THR A 95 -9.41 -7.04 6.99
CA THR A 95 -9.14 -6.76 5.58
C THR A 95 -8.63 -5.33 5.39
N LEU A 96 -7.50 -5.07 6.04
CA LEU A 96 -6.90 -3.76 6.19
C LEU A 96 -5.41 -3.81 5.83
N PHE A 97 -5.04 -3.12 4.76
CA PHE A 97 -3.65 -2.84 4.43
C PHE A 97 -3.20 -1.56 5.14
N LEU A 98 -2.01 -1.57 5.75
CA LEU A 98 -1.40 -0.40 6.37
C LEU A 98 0.01 -0.18 5.83
N ARG A 99 0.39 1.08 5.70
CA ARG A 99 1.71 1.57 5.34
C ARG A 99 2.12 2.64 6.34
N GLN A 100 3.22 2.40 7.04
CA GLN A 100 3.94 3.44 7.78
C GLN A 100 5.05 4.01 6.89
N LEU A 101 5.18 5.33 6.88
CA LEU A 101 6.18 6.10 6.16
C LEU A 101 7.01 6.87 7.19
N ASN A 102 8.31 6.64 7.23
CA ASN A 102 9.25 7.50 7.96
C ASN A 102 10.03 8.30 6.92
N VAL A 103 9.70 9.57 6.76
CA VAL A 103 10.22 10.45 5.70
C VAL A 103 11.30 11.36 6.30
N THR A 104 12.52 11.25 5.80
CA THR A 104 13.68 12.00 6.26
C THR A 104 14.06 13.09 5.25
N ASN A 105 14.19 14.31 5.75
CA ASN A 105 14.72 15.45 5.01
C ASN A 105 16.25 15.48 5.10
N LEU A 106 16.96 15.19 4.01
CA LEU A 106 18.43 15.16 3.96
C LEU A 106 19.07 16.52 3.61
N ALA A 107 18.30 17.60 3.58
CA ALA A 107 18.82 18.93 3.26
C ALA A 107 19.06 19.75 4.52
N GLU A 108 20.01 20.69 4.41
CA GLU A 108 20.37 21.66 5.46
C GLU A 108 19.37 22.83 5.58
N ARG A 109 18.09 22.57 5.31
CA ARG A 109 16.98 23.52 5.51
C ARG A 109 15.68 22.77 5.79
N GLU A 110 14.77 23.41 6.50
CA GLU A 110 13.39 22.94 6.67
C GLU A 110 12.68 22.91 5.30
N ARG A 111 11.90 21.86 5.04
CA ARG A 111 11.18 21.67 3.77
C ARG A 111 9.79 21.11 3.99
N GLU A 112 8.90 21.45 3.07
CA GLU A 112 7.64 20.74 2.89
C GLU A 112 7.86 19.62 1.88
N ILE A 113 7.66 18.38 2.32
CA ILE A 113 7.72 17.18 1.48
C ILE A 113 6.31 16.63 1.37
N ARG A 114 5.83 16.47 0.13
CA ARG A 114 4.50 15.93 -0.16
C ARG A 114 4.62 14.52 -0.71
N ILE A 115 3.84 13.61 -0.14
CA ILE A 115 3.74 12.22 -0.56
C ILE A 115 2.45 12.04 -1.34
N PHE A 116 2.52 11.44 -2.52
CA PHE A 116 1.37 11.13 -3.38
C PHE A 116 1.17 9.63 -3.50
N LEU A 117 -0.04 9.17 -3.22
CA LEU A 117 -0.46 7.78 -3.31
C LEU A 117 -1.62 7.70 -4.31
N HIS A 118 -1.38 6.97 -5.40
CA HIS A 118 -2.30 6.82 -6.51
C HIS A 118 -2.97 5.44 -6.47
N HIS A 119 -4.27 5.40 -6.74
CA HIS A 119 -5.10 4.21 -6.74
C HIS A 119 -5.68 4.00 -8.13
N ASP A 120 -5.28 2.91 -8.78
CA ASP A 120 -5.66 2.53 -10.15
C ASP A 120 -6.53 1.28 -10.15
N PHE A 121 -7.72 1.36 -9.53
CA PHE A 121 -8.59 0.19 -9.37
C PHE A 121 -9.24 -0.27 -10.68
N TYR A 122 -9.38 -1.58 -10.82
CA TYR A 122 -10.19 -2.28 -11.81
C TYR A 122 -11.10 -3.23 -11.02
N ILE A 123 -12.11 -2.67 -10.33
CA ILE A 123 -12.83 -3.43 -9.31
C ILE A 123 -13.59 -4.59 -9.97
N SER A 124 -13.29 -5.81 -9.50
CA SER A 124 -13.79 -7.07 -10.05
C SER A 124 -13.30 -7.30 -11.48
N GLU A 125 -12.02 -7.01 -11.72
CA GLU A 125 -11.30 -7.36 -12.96
C GLU A 125 -11.87 -6.64 -14.19
N THR A 126 -12.23 -5.37 -14.02
CA THR A 126 -12.72 -4.53 -15.12
C THR A 126 -12.79 -3.07 -14.70
N GLU A 127 -12.40 -2.18 -15.61
CA GLU A 127 -12.49 -0.72 -15.44
C GLU A 127 -13.92 -0.15 -15.51
N VAL A 128 -14.89 -0.93 -15.98
CA VAL A 128 -16.23 -0.40 -16.29
C VAL A 128 -17.08 -0.32 -15.03
N GLY A 129 -17.65 0.86 -14.77
CA GLY A 129 -18.66 1.05 -13.73
C GLY A 129 -18.10 1.17 -12.32
N ASP A 130 -16.80 1.47 -12.18
CA ASP A 130 -16.22 1.87 -10.91
C ASP A 130 -16.66 3.29 -10.56
N THR A 131 -16.74 3.59 -9.27
CA THR A 131 -17.01 4.94 -8.76
C THR A 131 -15.99 5.26 -7.68
N ALA A 132 -15.32 6.39 -7.81
CA ALA A 132 -14.41 6.93 -6.81
C ALA A 132 -15.00 8.23 -6.26
N PHE A 133 -15.06 8.39 -4.95
CA PHE A 133 -15.52 9.62 -4.33
C PHE A 133 -14.80 9.91 -3.01
N PHE A 134 -14.71 11.18 -2.64
CA PHE A 134 -14.33 11.60 -1.30
C PHE A 134 -15.58 11.64 -0.42
N ASP A 135 -15.54 10.92 0.69
CA ASP A 135 -16.59 10.88 1.68
C ASP A 135 -16.23 11.81 2.86
N PRO A 136 -16.97 12.92 3.08
CA PRO A 136 -16.69 13.84 4.19
C PRO A 136 -16.86 13.20 5.57
N GLU A 137 -17.77 12.23 5.74
CA GLU A 137 -18.06 11.63 7.04
C GLU A 137 -16.87 10.79 7.54
N THR A 138 -16.34 9.94 6.66
CA THR A 138 -15.12 9.17 6.96
C THR A 138 -13.83 9.96 6.74
N SER A 139 -13.92 11.10 6.04
CA SER A 139 -12.80 11.92 5.55
C SER A 139 -11.80 11.11 4.72
N ALA A 140 -12.32 10.27 3.82
CA ALA A 140 -11.54 9.29 3.09
C ALA A 140 -11.93 9.24 1.60
N LEU A 141 -11.01 8.74 0.77
CA LEU A 141 -11.33 8.37 -0.61
C LEU A 141 -11.92 6.96 -0.61
N ILE A 142 -13.07 6.79 -1.26
CA ILE A 142 -13.75 5.50 -1.39
C ILE A 142 -13.89 5.17 -2.87
N HIS A 143 -13.43 3.98 -3.24
CA HIS A 143 -13.73 3.35 -4.52
C HIS A 143 -14.73 2.24 -4.27
N TYR A 144 -15.75 2.12 -5.12
CA TYR A 144 -16.67 1.00 -5.02
C TYR A 144 -17.25 0.59 -6.37
N LYS A 145 -17.71 -0.66 -6.41
CA LYS A 145 -18.55 -1.24 -7.45
C LYS A 145 -19.33 -2.40 -6.88
N ALA A 146 -20.65 -2.37 -7.08
CA ALA A 146 -21.56 -3.34 -6.48
C ALA A 146 -21.28 -3.53 -4.97
N ASN A 147 -20.89 -4.74 -4.55
CA ASN A 147 -20.56 -5.10 -3.17
C ASN A 147 -19.04 -5.20 -2.92
N ARG A 148 -18.23 -4.37 -3.59
CA ARG A 148 -16.80 -4.23 -3.32
C ARG A 148 -16.51 -2.76 -3.03
N TYR A 149 -15.95 -2.52 -1.86
CA TYR A 149 -15.63 -1.19 -1.34
C TYR A 149 -14.18 -1.15 -0.90
N PHE A 150 -13.46 -0.10 -1.29
CA PHE A 150 -12.08 0.17 -0.91
C PHE A 150 -11.98 1.59 -0.39
N LEU A 151 -11.64 1.75 0.88
CA LEU A 151 -11.48 3.04 1.54
C LEU A 151 -10.01 3.31 1.80
N ALA A 152 -9.50 4.41 1.26
CA ALA A 152 -8.14 4.90 1.41
C ALA A 152 -8.11 6.15 2.30
N ASN A 153 -7.26 6.14 3.32
CA ASN A 153 -7.11 7.28 4.24
C ASN A 153 -5.69 7.34 4.84
N SER A 154 -5.37 8.42 5.54
CA SER A 154 -4.03 8.68 6.06
C SER A 154 -4.02 9.43 7.39
N GLU A 155 -2.89 9.34 8.08
CA GLU A 155 -2.54 10.15 9.24
C GLU A 155 -1.08 10.66 9.07
N PRO A 156 -0.79 11.98 9.01
CA PRO A 156 -1.73 13.10 9.08
C PRO A 156 -2.86 13.01 8.04
N PRO A 157 -4.01 13.66 8.30
CA PRO A 157 -5.15 13.62 7.40
C PRO A 157 -4.77 13.99 5.98
N CYS A 158 -5.42 13.33 5.01
CA CYS A 158 -5.27 13.59 3.59
C CYS A 158 -5.38 15.10 3.32
N ALA A 159 -4.27 15.73 2.91
CA ALA A 159 -4.19 17.17 2.72
C ALA A 159 -4.80 17.62 1.39
N MET A 160 -4.76 16.73 0.38
CA MET A 160 -5.31 16.97 -0.95
C MET A 160 -5.68 15.65 -1.62
N PHE A 161 -6.68 15.68 -2.49
CA PHE A 161 -7.09 14.50 -3.26
C PHE A 161 -7.62 14.90 -4.63
N ALA A 162 -7.73 13.93 -5.53
CA ALA A 162 -8.52 14.03 -6.74
C ALA A 162 -9.04 12.64 -7.12
N THR A 163 -10.24 12.61 -7.69
CA THR A 163 -10.78 11.48 -8.45
C THR A 163 -10.87 11.91 -9.92
N GLY A 164 -10.63 10.98 -10.84
CA GLY A 164 -10.58 11.32 -12.26
C GLY A 164 -10.87 10.14 -13.15
N ARG A 165 -11.13 10.42 -14.43
CA ARG A 165 -11.23 9.38 -15.45
C ARG A 165 -9.83 9.08 -15.97
N LYS A 166 -9.59 7.81 -16.26
CA LYS A 166 -8.33 7.31 -16.83
C LYS A 166 -8.55 6.67 -18.20
N GLY A 167 -7.46 6.28 -18.87
CA GLY A 167 -7.49 5.44 -20.07
C GLY A 167 -7.96 6.14 -21.36
N LEU A 168 -8.24 7.45 -21.31
CA LEU A 168 -8.62 8.23 -22.49
C LEU A 168 -7.44 9.09 -22.99
N PRO A 169 -7.32 9.35 -24.30
CA PRO A 169 -6.22 10.15 -24.85
C PRO A 169 -6.03 11.53 -24.20
N ASP A 170 -7.12 12.16 -23.78
CA ASP A 170 -7.18 13.46 -23.10
C ASP A 170 -7.26 13.36 -21.57
N LYS A 171 -7.49 12.16 -21.01
CA LYS A 171 -7.61 11.91 -19.56
C LYS A 171 -6.71 10.76 -19.14
N GLN A 172 -5.46 11.12 -18.87
CA GLN A 172 -4.43 10.15 -18.49
C GLN A 172 -4.59 9.63 -17.07
N GLY A 173 -5.32 10.34 -16.20
CA GLY A 173 -5.58 9.99 -14.80
C GLY A 173 -5.06 11.03 -13.81
N THR A 174 -5.53 10.97 -12.57
CA THR A 174 -5.18 11.91 -11.49
C THR A 174 -3.71 11.85 -11.08
N TRP A 175 -2.98 10.80 -11.45
CA TRP A 175 -1.53 10.73 -11.22
C TRP A 175 -0.78 11.84 -11.95
N ARG A 176 -1.28 12.34 -13.10
CA ARG A 176 -0.68 13.48 -13.79
C ARG A 176 -0.79 14.79 -13.01
N GLU A 177 -1.89 14.98 -12.29
CA GLU A 177 -2.05 16.17 -11.44
C GLU A 177 -0.98 16.18 -10.34
N ALA A 178 -0.69 15.02 -9.75
CA ALA A 178 0.33 14.85 -8.72
C ALA A 178 1.72 15.36 -9.14
N GLU A 179 2.06 15.25 -10.43
CA GLU A 179 3.35 15.71 -10.98
C GLU A 179 3.53 17.24 -10.83
N SER A 180 2.45 17.99 -10.69
CA SER A 180 2.47 19.43 -10.40
C SER A 180 2.66 19.77 -8.90
N GLY A 181 2.56 18.77 -8.03
CA GLY A 181 2.53 18.93 -6.57
C GLY A 181 1.16 19.30 -6.00
N TRP A 182 0.12 19.40 -6.82
CA TRP A 182 -1.25 19.76 -6.40
C TRP A 182 -2.28 18.83 -7.03
N LEU A 183 -3.39 18.62 -6.32
CA LEU A 183 -4.54 17.86 -6.81
C LEU A 183 -5.78 18.76 -6.88
N SER A 184 -6.61 18.55 -7.88
CA SER A 184 -7.76 19.41 -8.21
C SER A 184 -8.87 19.44 -7.15
N GLY A 185 -8.93 18.48 -6.24
CA GLY A 185 -10.04 18.34 -5.29
C GLY A 185 -11.30 17.73 -5.91
N ALA A 186 -11.22 17.17 -7.13
CA ALA A 186 -12.36 16.53 -7.78
C ALA A 186 -12.90 15.37 -6.92
N ALA A 187 -14.09 15.57 -6.35
CA ALA A 187 -14.58 14.74 -5.24
C ALA A 187 -15.40 13.51 -5.64
N ILE A 188 -15.85 13.39 -6.89
CA ILE A 188 -16.56 12.20 -7.36
C ILE A 188 -16.35 12.01 -8.85
N THR A 189 -16.08 10.76 -9.25
CA THR A 189 -15.99 10.36 -10.65
C THR A 189 -16.51 8.92 -10.80
N GLU A 190 -17.12 8.63 -11.95
CA GLU A 190 -17.62 7.30 -12.33
C GLU A 190 -17.08 6.86 -13.70
N GLY A 191 -17.07 5.55 -13.93
CA GLY A 191 -16.59 4.89 -15.15
C GLY A 191 -15.23 4.23 -14.94
N ALA A 192 -14.34 4.35 -15.93
CA ALA A 192 -12.94 4.00 -15.77
C ALA A 192 -12.24 5.09 -14.95
N VAL A 193 -12.03 4.85 -13.66
CA VAL A 193 -11.58 5.88 -12.72
C VAL A 193 -10.25 5.54 -12.05
N ASP A 194 -9.54 6.60 -11.67
CA ASP A 194 -8.46 6.56 -10.71
C ASP A 194 -8.64 7.64 -9.64
N SER A 195 -7.81 7.58 -8.60
CA SER A 195 -7.71 8.66 -7.63
C SER A 195 -6.27 8.83 -7.16
N THR A 196 -5.96 10.02 -6.67
CA THR A 196 -4.71 10.28 -5.96
C THR A 196 -5.02 10.97 -4.65
N MET A 197 -4.29 10.64 -3.59
CA MET A 197 -4.25 11.41 -2.35
C MET A 197 -2.84 11.95 -2.07
N GLY A 198 -2.78 13.07 -1.38
CA GLY A 198 -1.56 13.76 -0.98
C GLY A 198 -1.47 13.93 0.54
N ILE A 199 -0.31 13.60 1.11
CA ILE A 199 0.04 13.86 2.51
C ILE A 199 1.14 14.92 2.52
N CYS A 200 0.97 15.99 3.30
CA CYS A 200 1.96 17.06 3.42
C CYS A 200 2.70 16.94 4.76
N LEU A 201 4.02 16.88 4.71
CA LEU A 201 4.89 16.83 5.89
C LEU A 201 5.81 18.04 5.89
N LYS A 202 5.86 18.74 7.03
CA LYS A 202 6.81 19.82 7.26
C LYS A 202 7.96 19.26 8.10
N ILE A 203 9.14 19.15 7.51
CA ILE A 203 10.25 18.38 8.08
C ILE A 203 11.48 19.29 8.24
N GLY A 204 12.01 19.37 9.47
CA GLY A 204 13.21 20.15 9.77
C GLY A 204 14.48 19.55 9.18
N VAL A 205 15.60 20.24 9.43
CA VAL A 205 16.94 19.85 8.93
C VAL A 205 17.35 18.49 9.48
N ASN A 206 17.64 17.53 8.61
CA ASN A 206 18.06 16.17 8.99
C ASN A 206 17.09 15.48 9.98
N GLN A 207 15.82 15.87 9.95
CA GLN A 207 14.75 15.28 10.77
C GLN A 207 13.93 14.29 9.95
N THR A 208 13.23 13.42 10.68
CA THR A 208 12.30 12.43 10.14
C THR A 208 10.92 12.70 10.69
N GLU A 209 9.93 12.81 9.81
CA GLU A 209 8.52 12.84 10.19
C GLU A 209 7.83 11.54 9.78
N GLN A 210 6.79 11.19 10.52
CA GLN A 210 6.04 9.97 10.30
C GLN A 210 4.68 10.26 9.68
N ALA A 211 4.29 9.40 8.73
CA ALA A 211 2.94 9.33 8.21
C ALA A 211 2.47 7.88 8.12
N PHE A 212 1.16 7.70 8.06
CA PHE A 212 0.48 6.44 7.88
C PHE A 212 -0.52 6.57 6.75
N TYR A 213 -0.67 5.48 6.01
CA TYR A 213 -1.69 5.29 4.99
C TYR A 213 -2.33 3.93 5.23
N TRP A 214 -3.64 3.83 5.02
CA TRP A 214 -4.32 2.54 5.03
C TRP A 214 -5.34 2.42 3.92
N LEU A 215 -5.54 1.18 3.48
CA LEU A 215 -6.56 0.77 2.55
C LEU A 215 -7.41 -0.32 3.19
N ALA A 216 -8.66 0.00 3.50
CA ALA A 216 -9.65 -0.95 4.00
C ALA A 216 -10.46 -1.54 2.84
N ALA A 217 -10.56 -2.85 2.76
CA ALA A 217 -11.38 -3.56 1.78
C ALA A 217 -12.60 -4.18 2.48
N GLY A 218 -13.78 -4.03 1.90
CA GLY A 218 -15.02 -4.53 2.47
C GLY A 218 -16.09 -4.80 1.43
N THR A 219 -17.16 -5.47 1.84
CA THR A 219 -18.30 -5.83 0.98
C THR A 219 -19.45 -4.82 1.05
N SER A 220 -19.33 -3.81 1.91
CA SER A 220 -20.28 -2.71 2.06
C SER A 220 -19.59 -1.46 2.57
N TYR A 221 -20.22 -0.29 2.37
CA TYR A 221 -19.77 0.97 2.95
C TYR A 221 -19.55 0.88 4.48
N LYS A 222 -20.51 0.29 5.21
CA LYS A 222 -20.44 0.14 6.66
C LYS A 222 -19.23 -0.68 7.13
N GLU A 223 -18.81 -1.65 6.33
CA GLU A 223 -17.65 -2.48 6.66
C GLU A 223 -16.34 -1.70 6.56
N VAL A 224 -16.15 -0.96 5.46
CA VAL A 224 -14.96 -0.11 5.30
C VAL A 224 -14.96 1.09 6.25
N GLU A 225 -16.13 1.63 6.59
CA GLU A 225 -16.29 2.64 7.64
C GLU A 225 -15.84 2.11 9.00
N ARG A 226 -16.30 0.91 9.40
CA ARG A 226 -15.88 0.26 10.65
C ARG A 226 -14.36 0.05 10.69
N LEU A 227 -13.76 -0.41 9.60
CA LEU A 227 -12.32 -0.63 9.49
C LEU A 227 -11.54 0.71 9.58
N ASN A 228 -12.04 1.78 8.96
CA ASN A 228 -11.45 3.10 9.09
C ASN A 228 -11.50 3.61 10.54
N SER A 229 -12.64 3.45 11.22
CA SER A 229 -12.79 3.81 12.63
C SER A 229 -11.88 2.98 13.53
N LEU A 230 -11.69 1.68 13.25
CA LEU A 230 -10.74 0.83 13.97
C LEU A 230 -9.32 1.40 13.95
N VAL A 231 -8.86 1.89 12.79
CA VAL A 231 -7.53 2.52 12.68
C VAL A 231 -7.47 3.82 13.46
N LYS A 232 -8.49 4.67 13.36
CA LYS A 232 -8.57 5.94 14.10
C LYS A 232 -8.58 5.72 15.62
N ASP A 233 -9.23 4.66 16.09
CA ASP A 233 -9.36 4.36 17.52
C ASP A 233 -8.11 3.69 18.10
N GLN A 234 -7.48 2.76 17.37
CA GLN A 234 -6.33 2.00 17.86
C GLN A 234 -4.97 2.59 17.48
N SER A 235 -4.92 3.52 16.52
CA SER A 235 -3.76 3.99 15.76
C SER A 235 -3.17 2.94 14.80
N ALA A 236 -2.78 3.38 13.60
CA ALA A 236 -2.11 2.54 12.61
C ALA A 236 -0.81 1.92 13.15
N SER A 237 -0.02 2.69 13.91
CA SER A 237 1.23 2.23 14.53
C SER A 237 1.03 1.00 15.41
N LYS A 238 0.01 1.03 16.28
CA LYS A 238 -0.29 -0.10 17.18
C LYS A 238 -0.74 -1.34 16.40
N ILE A 239 -1.55 -1.17 15.36
CA ILE A 239 -2.00 -2.28 14.50
C ILE A 239 -0.80 -2.94 13.80
N ILE A 240 0.14 -2.15 13.26
CA ILE A 240 1.37 -2.65 12.63
C ILE A 240 2.23 -3.43 13.64
N VAL A 241 2.42 -2.90 14.86
CA VAL A 241 3.18 -3.58 15.92
C VAL A 241 2.51 -4.91 16.32
N ASN A 242 1.18 -4.92 16.49
CA ASN A 242 0.44 -6.13 16.82
C ASN A 242 0.56 -7.18 15.70
N THR A 243 0.42 -6.75 14.44
CA THR A 243 0.57 -7.62 13.27
C THR A 243 1.98 -8.20 13.18
N LYS A 244 3.02 -7.40 13.47
CA LYS A 244 4.39 -7.89 13.58
C LYS A 244 4.51 -9.00 14.62
N ASN A 245 4.02 -8.75 15.83
CA ASN A 245 4.11 -9.71 16.94
C ASN A 245 3.33 -11.00 16.63
N TYR A 246 2.18 -10.87 15.95
CA TYR A 246 1.40 -12.01 15.49
C TYR A 246 2.21 -12.90 14.54
N TRP A 247 2.80 -12.34 13.49
CA TRP A 247 3.57 -13.14 12.52
C TRP A 247 4.83 -13.77 13.11
N GLN A 248 5.52 -13.04 13.99
CA GLN A 248 6.65 -13.59 14.74
C GLN A 248 6.22 -14.77 15.62
N SER A 249 5.08 -14.66 16.29
CA SER A 249 4.54 -15.77 17.08
C SER A 249 4.08 -16.92 16.19
N TRP A 250 3.46 -16.62 15.04
CA TRP A 250 2.94 -17.61 14.09
C TRP A 250 4.05 -18.50 13.52
N VAL A 251 5.14 -17.90 13.03
CA VAL A 251 6.23 -18.64 12.39
C VAL A 251 7.08 -19.43 13.40
N ASN A 252 7.08 -19.02 14.66
CA ASN A 252 7.83 -19.68 15.74
C ASN A 252 6.99 -20.68 16.56
N LYS A 253 5.68 -20.81 16.29
CA LYS A 253 4.73 -21.55 17.13
C LYS A 253 5.09 -23.02 17.39
N ASN A 254 5.69 -23.69 16.41
CA ASN A 254 5.92 -25.14 16.47
C ASN A 254 7.17 -25.52 17.29
N GLY A 255 7.96 -24.55 17.78
CA GLY A 255 9.18 -24.84 18.55
C GLY A 255 10.16 -25.73 17.79
N THR A 256 10.22 -25.60 16.46
CA THR A 256 11.03 -26.43 15.59
C THR A 256 12.49 -26.42 16.04
N ASP A 257 13.05 -27.59 16.32
CA ASP A 257 14.48 -27.77 16.52
C ASP A 257 15.18 -27.73 15.16
N PHE A 258 15.97 -26.68 14.93
CA PHE A 258 16.73 -26.48 13.70
C PHE A 258 18.12 -27.14 13.74
N ALA A 259 18.45 -27.85 14.82
CA ALA A 259 19.73 -28.52 15.02
C ALA A 259 20.93 -27.59 14.72
N ASP A 260 21.77 -27.94 13.75
CA ASP A 260 22.98 -27.22 13.36
C ASP A 260 22.81 -26.34 12.10
N LEU A 261 21.57 -26.10 11.66
CA LEU A 261 21.32 -25.21 10.53
C LEU A 261 21.80 -23.77 10.83
N SER A 262 22.37 -23.13 9.81
CA SER A 262 22.86 -21.76 9.94
C SER A 262 21.71 -20.76 10.09
N PRO A 263 21.93 -19.59 10.72
CA PRO A 263 20.91 -18.55 10.85
C PRO A 263 20.28 -18.13 9.51
N GLU A 264 21.06 -18.12 8.43
CA GLU A 264 20.61 -17.76 7.08
C GLU A 264 19.61 -18.79 6.52
N ILE A 265 19.85 -20.08 6.76
CA ILE A 265 18.92 -21.14 6.34
C ILE A 265 17.64 -21.08 7.16
N ILE A 266 17.75 -20.82 8.47
CA ILE A 266 16.59 -20.68 9.37
C ILE A 266 15.74 -19.48 8.94
N ASP A 267 16.35 -18.33 8.64
CA ASP A 267 15.64 -17.15 8.14
C ASP A 267 14.94 -17.44 6.80
N LEU A 268 15.63 -18.09 5.86
CA LEU A 268 15.04 -18.48 4.57
C LEU A 268 13.86 -19.45 4.75
N PHE A 269 13.97 -20.42 5.66
CA PHE A 269 12.88 -21.34 5.99
C PHE A 269 11.66 -20.60 6.54
N LYS A 270 11.86 -19.75 7.55
CA LYS A 270 10.78 -18.95 8.17
C LYS A 270 10.15 -17.99 7.16
N ARG A 271 10.97 -17.32 6.34
CA ARG A 271 10.53 -16.49 5.23
C ARG A 271 9.65 -17.27 4.26
N SER A 272 10.09 -18.46 3.86
CA SER A 272 9.34 -19.32 2.93
C SER A 272 7.97 -19.70 3.47
N LEU A 273 7.87 -20.06 4.77
CA LEU A 273 6.58 -20.35 5.41
C LEU A 273 5.64 -19.14 5.38
N LEU A 274 6.16 -17.95 5.68
CA LEU A 274 5.38 -16.71 5.64
C LEU A 274 4.90 -16.39 4.21
N ILE A 275 5.75 -16.56 3.20
CA ILE A 275 5.36 -16.34 1.79
C ILE A 275 4.29 -17.35 1.37
N ILE A 276 4.46 -18.65 1.67
CA ILE A 276 3.45 -19.67 1.39
C ILE A 276 2.11 -19.33 2.06
N ARG A 277 2.14 -18.79 3.28
CA ARG A 277 0.94 -18.35 3.98
C ARG A 277 0.19 -17.26 3.21
N THR A 278 0.88 -16.35 2.52
CA THR A 278 0.23 -15.33 1.68
C THR A 278 -0.46 -15.89 0.44
N GLN A 279 -0.12 -17.11 0.01
CA GLN A 279 -0.72 -17.80 -1.14
C GLN A 279 -1.88 -18.72 -0.74
N THR A 280 -2.24 -18.74 0.55
CA THR A 280 -3.28 -19.60 1.11
C THR A 280 -4.49 -18.78 1.52
N ASP A 281 -5.63 -19.05 0.89
CA ASP A 281 -6.92 -18.47 1.25
C ASP A 281 -7.43 -19.06 2.58
N ASN A 282 -8.16 -18.26 3.36
CA ASN A 282 -8.77 -18.72 4.61
C ASN A 282 -9.87 -19.79 4.39
N GLY A 283 -10.41 -19.90 3.17
CA GLY A 283 -11.28 -20.99 2.72
C GLY A 283 -10.54 -22.28 2.31
N GLY A 284 -9.20 -22.30 2.40
CA GLY A 284 -8.37 -23.50 2.17
C GLY A 284 -7.82 -23.68 0.76
N ALA A 285 -8.13 -22.76 -0.18
CA ALA A 285 -7.51 -22.77 -1.50
C ALA A 285 -6.04 -22.33 -1.41
N ILE A 286 -5.18 -22.97 -2.21
CA ILE A 286 -3.75 -22.64 -2.30
C ILE A 286 -3.43 -22.34 -3.76
N LEU A 287 -2.84 -21.17 -4.01
CA LEU A 287 -2.48 -20.72 -5.34
C LEU A 287 -1.13 -21.28 -5.78
N ALA A 288 -0.92 -21.36 -7.10
CA ALA A 288 0.39 -21.68 -7.66
C ALA A 288 1.37 -20.50 -7.56
N ALA A 289 0.87 -19.28 -7.74
CA ALA A 289 1.60 -18.03 -7.60
C ALA A 289 0.61 -16.89 -7.28
N ASN A 290 1.15 -15.77 -6.79
CA ASN A 290 0.40 -14.57 -6.43
C ASN A 290 0.56 -13.44 -7.46
N ASP A 291 1.09 -13.74 -8.64
CA ASP A 291 1.14 -12.83 -9.78
C ASP A 291 0.03 -13.14 -10.79
N SER A 292 -0.46 -12.10 -11.44
CA SER A 292 -1.38 -12.20 -12.58
C SER A 292 -0.67 -12.10 -13.92
N ASP A 293 0.66 -11.97 -13.92
CA ASP A 293 1.48 -11.89 -15.13
C ASP A 293 1.54 -13.28 -15.78
N VAL A 294 0.64 -13.58 -16.71
CA VAL A 294 0.80 -14.73 -17.59
C VAL A 294 1.95 -14.40 -18.54
N THR A 295 3.05 -15.13 -18.44
CA THR A 295 4.10 -15.09 -19.46
C THR A 295 3.48 -15.57 -20.78
N VAL A 296 3.30 -14.64 -21.72
CA VAL A 296 2.99 -14.93 -23.13
C VAL A 296 4.22 -14.60 -23.95
#